data_AF-A0A7S3C2Y2-F1
#
_entry.id   AF-A0A7S3C2Y2-F1
#
_cell.length_a   1.000
_cell.length_b   1.000
_cell.length_c   1.000
_cell.angle_alpha   90.00
_cell.angle_beta   90.00
_cell.angle_gamma   90.00
#
_symmetry.space_group_name_H-M   'P 1'
#
loop_
_entity.id
_entity.type
_entity.pdbx_description
1 polymer ?
#
loop_
_entity_poly.entity_id
_entity_poly.type
_entity_poly.pdbx_seq_one_letter_code
_entity_poly.pdbx_strand_id
1 'polypeptide(L)'
;VGPLAHSLGNGDPDFLLHCIGAVLGGSTFGNVCSPISDTTILTVLATKCDMQQHINTITPYALLTGALALLLGNIPVGLKLYGPLTALGLSGATLIAVIMLFGKRPPS
;
A
#
# COMPACT_ATOMS: atom_id res chain seq x y z
N VAL A 1 16.84 -9.04 -0.76
CA VAL A 1 16.51 -8.29 -2.00
C VAL A 1 17.71 -7.58 -2.63
N GLY A 2 18.69 -7.09 -1.85
CA GLY A 2 19.87 -6.38 -2.39
C GLY A 2 20.66 -7.09 -3.51
N PRO A 3 21.25 -8.29 -3.28
CA PRO A 3 22.11 -8.91 -4.28
C PRO A 3 21.36 -9.37 -5.54
N LEU A 4 20.14 -9.90 -5.39
CA LEU A 4 19.32 -10.34 -6.53
C LEU A 4 18.83 -9.18 -7.40
N ALA A 5 18.43 -8.06 -6.79
CA ALA A 5 18.02 -6.87 -7.55
C ALA A 5 19.21 -6.21 -8.26
N HIS A 6 20.41 -6.26 -7.69
CA HIS A 6 21.63 -5.77 -8.34
C HIS A 6 21.98 -6.62 -9.57
N SER A 7 21.85 -7.95 -9.48
CA SER A 7 22.08 -8.87 -10.61
C SER A 7 21.00 -8.78 -11.70
N LEU A 8 19.72 -8.59 -11.35
CA LEU A 8 18.64 -8.41 -12.34
C LEU A 8 18.66 -7.02 -13.00
N GLY A 9 19.09 -6.00 -12.26
CA GLY A 9 19.11 -4.61 -12.72
C GLY A 9 20.37 -4.20 -13.48
N ASN A 10 21.30 -5.11 -13.81
CA ASN A 10 22.59 -4.75 -14.45
C ASN A 10 23.35 -3.61 -13.73
N GLY A 11 23.21 -3.50 -12.40
CA GLY A 11 23.84 -2.45 -11.61
C GLY A 11 23.12 -1.09 -11.58
N ASP A 12 21.92 -0.97 -12.17
CA ASP A 12 21.13 0.27 -12.13
C ASP A 12 20.62 0.55 -10.69
N PRO A 13 21.04 1.64 -10.03
CA PRO A 13 20.65 1.94 -8.65
C PRO A 13 19.15 2.24 -8.51
N ASP A 14 18.49 2.71 -9.58
CA ASP A 14 17.06 2.96 -9.61
C ASP A 14 16.22 1.68 -9.47
N PHE A 15 16.74 0.55 -9.95
CA PHE A 15 16.06 -0.75 -9.83
C PHE A 15 16.07 -1.26 -8.39
N LEU A 16 17.21 -1.08 -7.70
CA LEU A 16 17.33 -1.37 -6.26
C LEU A 16 16.37 -0.50 -5.44
N LEU A 17 16.28 0.79 -5.77
CA LEU A 17 15.38 1.72 -5.09
C LEU A 17 13.91 1.30 -5.26
N HIS A 18 13.52 0.88 -6.48
CA HIS A 18 12.19 0.33 -6.76
C HIS A 18 11.87 -0.92 -5.95
N CYS A 19 12.78 -1.89 -5.93
CA CYS A 19 12.58 -3.12 -5.18
C CYS A 19 12.43 -2.84 -3.67
N ILE A 20 13.24 -1.93 -3.12
CA ILE A 20 13.14 -1.54 -1.72
C ILE A 20 11.80 -0.83 -1.46
N GLY A 21 11.40 0.11 -2.31
CA GLY A 21 10.10 0.79 -2.22
C GLY A 21 8.92 -0.17 -2.26
N ALA A 22 8.94 -1.14 -3.18
CA ALA A 22 7.91 -2.17 -3.30
C ALA A 22 7.83 -3.07 -2.04
N VAL A 23 8.97 -3.48 -1.49
CA VAL A 23 9.02 -4.30 -0.26
C VAL A 23 8.54 -3.50 0.95
N LEU A 24 8.94 -2.23 1.07
CA LEU A 24 8.46 -1.36 2.15
C LEU A 24 6.95 -1.15 2.06
N GLY A 25 6.41 -0.89 0.86
CA GLY A 25 4.97 -0.77 0.63
C GLY A 25 4.19 -2.07 0.91
N GLY A 26 4.76 -3.23 0.56
CA GLY A 26 4.18 -4.53 0.88
C GLY A 26 4.21 -4.83 2.38
N SER A 27 5.28 -4.46 3.07
CA SER A 27 5.44 -4.62 4.51
C SER A 27 4.43 -3.77 5.28
N THR A 28 4.22 -2.50 4.90
CA THR A 28 3.22 -1.65 5.52
C THR A 28 1.80 -2.15 5.27
N PHE A 29 1.49 -2.62 4.06
CA PHE A 29 0.20 -3.25 3.77
C PHE A 29 -0.04 -4.50 4.62
N GLY A 30 0.96 -5.38 4.75
CA GLY A 30 0.88 -6.57 5.60
C GLY A 30 0.72 -6.26 7.08
N ASN A 31 1.35 -5.18 7.56
CA ASN A 31 1.25 -4.72 8.94
C ASN A 31 -0.17 -4.26 9.30
N VAL A 32 -0.91 -3.69 8.36
CA VAL A 32 -2.28 -3.19 8.60
C VAL A 32 -3.34 -4.29 8.44
N CYS A 33 -3.10 -5.27 7.56
CA CYS A 33 -4.05 -6.37 7.32
C CYS A 33 -3.88 -7.56 8.28
N SER A 34 -2.74 -7.66 8.97
CA SER A 34 -2.45 -8.81 9.83
C SER A 34 -3.14 -8.70 11.20
N PRO A 35 -3.88 -9.75 11.64
CA PRO A 35 -4.49 -9.80 12.97
C PRO A 35 -3.49 -9.78 14.14
N ILE A 36 -2.24 -10.14 13.88
CA ILE A 36 -1.20 -10.33 14.91
C ILE A 36 -0.18 -9.18 14.90
N SER A 37 -0.35 -8.18 14.03
CA SER A 37 0.54 -7.03 14.00
C SER A 37 0.43 -6.21 15.30
N ASP A 38 1.58 -5.77 15.82
CA ASP A 38 1.69 -4.93 17.01
C ASP A 38 0.79 -3.68 16.96
N THR A 39 0.62 -3.11 15.76
CA THR A 39 -0.28 -1.97 15.55
C THR A 39 -1.76 -2.32 15.66
N THR A 40 -2.18 -3.52 15.23
CA THR A 40 -3.57 -3.99 15.35
C THR A 40 -3.92 -4.30 16.80
N ILE A 41 -2.99 -4.90 17.54
CA ILE A 41 -3.19 -5.20 18.97
C ILE A 41 -3.32 -3.90 19.77
N LEU A 42 -2.45 -2.92 19.54
CA LEU A 42 -2.51 -1.62 20.22
C LEU A 42 -3.79 -0.85 19.93
N THR A 43 -4.28 -0.82 18.67
CA THR A 43 -5.53 -0.11 18.33
C THR A 43 -6.77 -0.77 18.92
N VAL A 44 -6.82 -2.11 18.96
CA VAL A 44 -7.91 -2.87 19.58
C VAL A 44 -7.94 -2.65 21.09
N LEU A 45 -6.78 -2.64 21.76
CA LEU A 45 -6.67 -2.31 23.19
C LEU A 45 -7.12 -0.87 23.49
N ALA A 46 -6.78 0.08 22.62
CA ALA A 46 -7.15 1.48 22.78
C ALA A 46 -8.65 1.74 22.53
N THR A 47 -9.27 1.00 21.61
CA THR A 47 -10.69 1.20 21.23
C THR A 47 -11.67 0.29 21.98
N LYS A 48 -11.19 -0.73 22.70
CA LYS A 48 -12.02 -1.77 23.36
C LYS A 48 -13.03 -2.44 22.42
N CYS A 49 -12.76 -2.44 21.11
CA CYS A 49 -13.57 -3.13 20.11
C CYS A 49 -13.07 -4.57 19.91
N ASP A 50 -13.91 -5.45 19.38
CA ASP A 50 -13.47 -6.79 18.99
C ASP A 50 -12.46 -6.75 17.83
N MET A 51 -11.33 -7.44 18.00
CA MET A 51 -10.26 -7.52 17.00
C MET A 51 -10.78 -7.99 15.63
N GLN A 52 -11.70 -8.96 15.63
CA GLN A 52 -12.30 -9.51 14.43
C GLN A 52 -13.11 -8.45 13.65
N GLN A 53 -13.84 -7.58 14.34
CA GLN A 53 -14.66 -6.53 13.71
C GLN A 53 -13.78 -5.40 13.14
N HIS A 54 -12.71 -5.05 13.85
CA HIS A 54 -11.75 -4.03 13.40
C HIS A 54 -11.04 -4.46 12.11
N ILE A 55 -10.60 -5.71 12.04
CA ILE A 55 -9.89 -6.23 10.86
C ILE A 55 -10.85 -6.37 9.69
N ASN A 56 -12.05 -6.93 9.88
CA ASN A 56 -13.03 -7.10 8.81
C ASN A 56 -13.43 -5.78 8.13
N THR A 57 -13.34 -4.65 8.83
CA THR A 57 -13.59 -3.33 8.25
C THR A 57 -12.34 -2.72 7.58
N ILE A 58 -11.14 -3.01 8.07
CA ILE A 58 -9.88 -2.47 7.54
C ILE A 58 -9.36 -3.24 6.32
N THR A 59 -9.46 -4.58 6.32
CA THR A 59 -9.01 -5.44 5.22
C THR A 59 -9.57 -5.02 3.85
N PRO A 60 -10.88 -4.77 3.65
CA PRO A 60 -11.39 -4.39 2.33
C PRO A 60 -10.83 -3.05 1.83
N TYR A 61 -10.62 -2.08 2.74
CA TYR A 61 -10.03 -0.78 2.38
C TYR A 61 -8.54 -0.91 2.07
N ALA A 62 -7.80 -1.63 2.91
CA ALA A 62 -6.38 -1.85 2.69
C ALA A 62 -6.16 -2.59 1.36
N LEU A 63 -6.98 -3.61 1.05
CA LEU A 63 -6.83 -4.44 -0.15
C LEU A 63 -7.12 -3.65 -1.43
N LEU A 64 -8.12 -2.76 -1.41
CA LEU A 64 -8.36 -1.78 -2.48
C LEU A 64 -7.15 -0.87 -2.71
N THR A 65 -6.59 -0.33 -1.64
CA THR A 65 -5.45 0.58 -1.68
C THR A 65 -4.19 -0.12 -2.21
N GLY A 66 -3.93 -1.35 -1.75
CA GLY A 66 -2.83 -2.18 -2.21
C GLY A 66 -2.96 -2.59 -3.68
N ALA A 67 -4.17 -2.94 -4.13
CA ALA A 67 -4.44 -3.25 -5.54
C ALA A 67 -4.20 -2.03 -6.45
N LEU A 68 -4.66 -0.84 -6.04
CA LEU A 68 -4.42 0.41 -6.77
C LEU A 68 -2.92 0.77 -6.80
N ALA A 69 -2.21 0.63 -5.69
CA ALA A 69 -0.78 0.91 -5.61
C ALA A 69 0.04 -0.04 -6.51
N LEU A 70 -0.35 -1.32 -6.60
CA LEU A 70 0.29 -2.28 -7.50
C LEU A 70 0.00 -1.98 -8.98
N LEU A 71 -1.27 -1.75 -9.33
CA LEU A 71 -1.71 -1.57 -10.72
C LEU A 71 -1.32 -0.21 -11.31
N LEU A 72 -1.39 0.86 -10.53
CA LEU A 72 -1.20 2.24 -10.99
C LEU A 72 0.13 2.86 -10.57
N GLY A 73 0.83 2.27 -9.61
CA GLY A 73 2.14 2.71 -9.16
C GLY A 73 3.24 1.75 -9.58
N ASN A 74 3.31 0.58 -8.95
CA ASN A 74 4.49 -0.28 -9.03
C ASN A 74 4.72 -0.88 -10.43
N ILE A 75 3.65 -1.29 -11.12
CA ILE A 75 3.72 -1.83 -12.49
C ILE A 75 4.10 -0.75 -13.53
N PRO A 76 3.40 0.40 -13.65
CA PRO A 76 3.70 1.39 -14.68
C PRO A 76 5.02 2.14 -14.45
N VAL A 77 5.46 2.32 -13.19
CA VAL A 77 6.78 2.91 -12.91
C VAL A 77 7.90 1.91 -13.19
N GLY A 78 7.69 0.62 -12.89
CA GLY A 78 8.63 -0.45 -13.25
C GLY A 78 8.81 -0.61 -14.76
N LEU A 79 7.79 -0.29 -15.56
CA LEU A 79 7.84 -0.28 -17.03
C LEU A 79 8.48 1.00 -17.63
N LYS A 80 9.01 1.92 -16.81
CA LYS A 80 9.62 3.20 -17.23
C LYS A 80 8.68 4.11 -18.05
N LEU A 81 7.36 3.93 -17.96
CA LEU A 81 6.36 4.74 -18.69
C LEU A 81 6.16 6.14 -18.10
N TYR A 82 6.38 6.32 -16.79
CA TYR A 82 6.19 7.58 -16.07
C TYR A 82 7.25 7.81 -14.99
N GLY A 83 7.47 9.08 -14.63
CA GLY A 83 8.38 9.45 -13.55
C GLY A 83 7.83 9.11 -12.15
N PRO A 84 8.70 8.93 -11.13
CA PRO A 84 8.29 8.55 -9.78
C PRO A 84 7.29 9.52 -9.13
N LEU A 85 7.45 10.83 -9.36
CA LEU A 85 6.54 11.85 -8.82
C LEU A 85 5.16 11.80 -9.47
N THR A 86 5.09 11.56 -10.77
CA THR A 86 3.81 11.46 -11.49
C THR A 86 3.00 10.24 -11.06
N ALA A 87 3.66 9.14 -10.72
CA ALA A 87 3.00 7.95 -10.20
C ALA A 87 2.47 8.15 -8.78
N LEU A 88 3.19 8.90 -7.93
CA LEU A 88 2.72 9.27 -6.60
C LEU A 88 1.46 10.16 -6.69
N GLY A 89 1.51 11.17 -7.57
CA GLY A 89 0.37 12.07 -7.81
C GLY A 89 -0.84 11.35 -8.39
N LEU A 90 -0.63 10.49 -9.39
CA LEU A 90 -1.70 9.73 -10.03
C LEU A 90 -2.34 8.74 -9.06
N SER A 91 -1.54 7.92 -8.37
CA SER A 91 -2.04 6.93 -7.40
C SER A 91 -2.82 7.60 -6.26
N GLY A 92 -2.29 8.70 -5.69
CA GLY A 92 -2.99 9.50 -4.70
C GLY A 92 -4.29 10.11 -5.21
N ALA A 93 -4.29 10.67 -6.43
CA ALA A 93 -5.49 11.21 -7.05
C ALA A 93 -6.56 10.14 -7.31
N THR A 94 -6.19 8.95 -7.79
CA THR A 94 -7.14 7.83 -7.93
C THR A 94 -7.69 7.36 -6.59
N LEU A 95 -6.87 7.31 -5.53
CA LEU A 95 -7.34 6.97 -4.20
C LEU A 95 -8.37 7.98 -3.69
N ILE A 96 -8.08 9.28 -3.84
CA ILE A 96 -9.02 10.35 -3.48
C ILE A 96 -10.30 10.23 -4.32
N ALA A 97 -10.19 9.98 -5.63
CA ALA A 97 -11.35 9.81 -6.50
C ALA A 97 -12.21 8.60 -6.11
N VAL A 98 -11.59 7.45 -5.79
CA VAL A 98 -12.28 6.24 -5.32
C VAL A 98 -12.98 6.52 -3.99
N ILE A 99 -12.33 7.22 -3.06
CA ILE A 99 -12.94 7.61 -1.78
C ILE A 99 -14.09 8.61 -2.00
N MET A 100 -13.98 9.54 -2.93
CA MET A 100 -15.07 10.47 -3.23
C MET A 100 -16.25 9.82 -3.95
N LEU A 101 -16.01 8.77 -4.74
CA LEU A 101 -17.05 8.03 -5.46
C LEU A 101 -17.75 6.97 -4.60
N PHE A 102 -17.00 6.26 -3.74
CA PHE A 102 -17.51 5.15 -2.91
C PHE A 102 -17.62 5.47 -1.42
N GLY A 103 -17.06 6.58 -0.95
CA GLY A 103 -17.15 7.02 0.43
C GLY A 103 -18.56 7.49 0.75
N LYS A 104 -19.35 6.64 1.40
CA LYS A 104 -20.59 7.05 2.04
C LYS A 104 -20.26 8.04 3.17
N ARG A 105 -20.95 9.19 3.17
CA ARG A 105 -20.86 10.20 4.23
C ARG A 105 -21.26 9.58 5.56
N PRO A 106 -20.52 9.81 6.66
CA PRO A 106 -20.92 9.35 7.98
C PRO A 106 -22.30 9.95 8.32
N PRO A 107 -23.26 9.16 8.83
CA PRO A 107 -24.52 9.70 9.31
C PRO A 107 -24.24 10.63 10.49
N SER A 108 -24.82 11.83 10.40
CA SER A 108 -24.79 12.93 11.37
C SER A 108 -25.35 12.56 12.73
#